data_AF-A0A7W9YL50-F1
#
_entry.id   AF-A0A7W9YL50-F1
#
_cell.length_a   1.000
_cell.length_b   1.000
_cell.length_c   1.000
_cell.angle_alpha   90.00
_cell.angle_beta   90.00
_cell.angle_gamma   90.00
#
_symmetry.space_group_name_H-M   'P 1'
#
loop_
_entity.id
_entity.type
_entity.pdbx_description
1 polymer ?
#
loop_
_entity_poly.entity_id
_entity_poly.type
_entity_poly.pdbx_seq_one_letter_code
_entity_poly.pdbx_strand_id
1 'polypeptide(L)'
;MWITDWSTKAMCRETDPDALFVQGAAQNRAKLICRGCPVRAECLADALDNRIEFGVWGGMTERERRALLRRRPDVTSWRALLETARDAYEREGAERGPIPRKRSARDGFAASLHRSQAGHTAPTGAAGTARAALAPHGAAPIDRDAGPAEHRDRVRGGALTH
;
A
#
# COMPACT_ATOMS: atom_id res chain seq x y z
N MET A 1 -14.45 3.89 14.70
CA MET A 1 -14.03 3.76 16.12
C MET A 1 -12.59 3.26 16.19
N TRP A 2 -11.68 4.00 16.84
CA TRP A 2 -10.27 3.61 16.96
C TRP A 2 -10.06 2.38 17.84
N ILE A 3 -9.21 1.45 17.38
CA ILE A 3 -8.85 0.26 18.14
C ILE A 3 -7.59 0.57 18.96
N THR A 4 -7.74 0.75 20.27
CA THR A 4 -6.59 1.03 21.16
C THR A 4 -5.63 -0.16 21.22
N ASP A 5 -6.15 -1.39 21.38
CA ASP A 5 -5.37 -2.63 21.45
C ASP A 5 -5.10 -3.23 20.06
N TRP A 6 -4.73 -2.37 19.11
CA TRP A 6 -4.58 -2.75 17.70
C TRP A 6 -3.61 -3.91 17.49
N SER A 7 -2.54 -3.98 18.29
CA SER A 7 -1.50 -5.00 18.18
C SER A 7 -2.04 -6.42 18.40
N THR A 8 -3.06 -6.59 19.24
CA THR A 8 -3.70 -7.89 19.50
C THR A 8 -4.57 -8.38 18.34
N LYS A 9 -5.07 -7.46 17.51
CA LYS A 9 -5.93 -7.75 16.35
C LYS A 9 -5.17 -7.74 15.02
N ALA A 10 -3.85 -7.60 15.07
CA ALA A 10 -3.01 -7.58 13.89
C ALA A 10 -2.84 -8.99 13.30
N MET A 11 -3.30 -9.20 12.05
CA MET A 11 -3.19 -10.50 11.36
C MET A 11 -1.75 -10.99 11.20
N CYS A 12 -0.77 -10.07 11.11
CA CYS A 12 0.63 -10.46 10.95
C CYS A 12 1.21 -11.21 12.16
N ARG A 13 0.53 -11.22 13.31
CA ARG A 13 0.90 -12.08 14.46
C ARG A 13 0.73 -13.56 14.19
N GLU A 14 -0.11 -13.93 13.23
CA GLU A 14 -0.33 -15.32 12.81
C GLU A 14 0.76 -15.81 11.83
N THR A 15 1.66 -14.91 11.43
CA THR A 15 2.78 -15.19 10.52
C THR A 15 4.12 -15.07 11.24
N ASP A 16 5.18 -15.56 10.61
CA ASP A 16 6.55 -15.38 11.09
C ASP A 16 6.88 -13.88 11.30
N PRO A 17 7.25 -13.44 12.52
CA PRO A 17 7.62 -12.07 12.80
C PRO A 17 8.77 -11.56 11.92
N ASP A 18 9.74 -12.41 11.61
CA ASP A 18 10.93 -12.02 10.84
C ASP A 18 10.58 -11.66 9.39
N ALA A 19 9.46 -12.16 8.88
CA ALA A 19 8.96 -11.82 7.55
C ALA A 19 8.62 -10.33 7.41
N LEU A 20 8.40 -9.60 8.51
CA LEU A 20 8.12 -8.16 8.49
C LEU A 20 9.39 -7.29 8.45
N PHE A 21 10.54 -7.83 8.83
CA PHE A 21 11.80 -7.08 8.99
C PHE A 21 12.79 -7.30 7.82
N VAL A 22 12.31 -7.85 6.71
CA VAL A 22 13.07 -8.12 5.49
C VAL A 22 13.45 -6.84 4.71
N GLN A 23 14.41 -6.95 3.80
CA GLN A 23 14.93 -5.85 2.99
C GLN A 23 14.65 -6.03 1.49
N GLY A 24 14.75 -4.93 0.74
CA GLY A 24 14.64 -4.94 -0.72
C GLY A 24 13.33 -5.52 -1.24
N ALA A 25 13.41 -6.36 -2.27
CA ALA A 25 12.23 -6.93 -2.94
C ALA A 25 11.35 -7.81 -2.03
N ALA A 26 11.93 -8.39 -0.96
CA ALA A 26 11.19 -9.22 -0.01
C ALA A 26 10.12 -8.41 0.77
N GLN A 27 10.31 -7.09 0.91
CA GLN A 27 9.31 -6.22 1.53
C GLN A 27 7.98 -6.23 0.80
N ASN A 28 7.97 -6.53 -0.51
CA ASN A 28 6.73 -6.66 -1.27
C ASN A 28 5.84 -7.79 -0.74
N ARG A 29 6.44 -8.89 -0.26
CA ARG A 29 5.69 -10.01 0.33
C ARG A 29 5.11 -9.61 1.69
N ALA A 30 5.90 -8.93 2.52
CA ALA A 30 5.45 -8.41 3.81
C ALA A 30 4.25 -7.44 3.65
N LYS A 31 4.27 -6.58 2.63
CA LYS A 31 3.13 -5.69 2.32
C LYS A 31 1.84 -6.44 2.00
N LEU A 32 1.93 -7.63 1.39
CA LEU A 32 0.74 -8.43 1.08
C LEU A 32 0.04 -8.90 2.35
N ILE A 33 0.79 -9.23 3.39
CA ILE A 33 0.24 -9.60 4.71
C ILE A 33 -0.61 -8.45 5.26
N CYS A 34 -0.17 -7.21 5.08
CA CYS A 34 -0.90 -6.03 5.57
C CYS A 34 -2.19 -5.71 4.78
N ARG A 35 -2.38 -6.20 3.54
CA ARG A 35 -3.49 -5.75 2.66
C ARG A 35 -4.89 -6.03 3.21
N GLY A 36 -5.07 -7.12 3.96
CA GLY A 36 -6.34 -7.50 4.59
C GLY A 36 -6.44 -7.16 6.07
N CYS A 37 -5.40 -6.58 6.66
CA CYS A 37 -5.34 -6.39 8.11
C CYS A 37 -6.34 -5.29 8.54
N PRO A 38 -7.25 -5.57 9.50
CA PRO A 38 -8.28 -4.61 9.92
C PRO A 38 -7.68 -3.40 10.65
N VAL A 39 -6.53 -3.57 11.30
CA VAL A 39 -5.85 -2.55 12.10
C VAL A 39 -4.73 -1.82 11.35
N ARG A 40 -4.83 -1.78 10.01
CA ARG A 40 -3.74 -1.22 9.18
C ARG A 40 -3.51 0.26 9.45
N ALA A 41 -4.57 1.04 9.70
CA ALA A 41 -4.48 2.47 9.97
C ALA A 41 -3.84 2.74 11.33
N GLU A 42 -4.23 2.00 12.36
CA GLU A 42 -3.71 2.09 13.72
C GLU A 42 -2.23 1.73 13.78
N CYS A 43 -1.86 0.61 13.14
CA CYS A 43 -0.47 0.17 13.03
C CYS A 43 0.41 1.19 12.29
N LEU A 44 -0.12 1.80 11.21
CA LEU A 44 0.63 2.82 10.47
C LEU A 44 0.81 4.11 11.28
N ALA A 45 -0.25 4.56 11.95
CA ALA A 45 -0.21 5.76 12.79
C ALA A 45 0.85 5.62 13.88
N ASP A 46 0.84 4.49 14.59
CA ASP A 46 1.79 4.22 15.66
C ASP A 46 3.25 4.20 15.14
N ALA A 47 3.48 3.62 13.96
CA ALA A 47 4.81 3.62 13.34
C ALA A 47 5.29 5.01 12.91
N LEU A 48 4.39 5.89 12.47
CA LEU A 48 4.71 7.25 12.05
C LEU A 48 4.91 8.19 13.24
N ASP A 49 4.05 8.11 14.25
CA ASP A 49 4.12 8.90 15.47
C ASP A 49 5.38 8.55 16.28
N ASN A 50 5.68 7.25 16.44
CA ASN A 50 6.88 6.78 17.15
C ASN A 50 8.15 6.74 16.28
N ARG A 51 8.07 7.17 15.02
CA ARG A 51 9.21 7.19 14.07
C ARG A 51 9.95 5.85 13.97
N ILE A 52 9.21 4.75 13.98
CA ILE A 52 9.79 3.40 13.93
C ILE A 52 10.62 3.24 12.65
N GLU A 53 11.87 2.83 12.80
CA GLU A 53 12.85 2.85 11.72
C GLU A 53 12.85 1.58 10.87
N PHE A 54 12.50 0.42 11.42
CA PHE A 54 12.66 -0.86 10.72
C PHE A 54 11.34 -1.54 10.38
N GLY A 55 11.38 -2.42 9.38
CA GLY A 55 10.28 -3.31 9.01
C GLY A 55 9.11 -2.65 8.25
N VAL A 56 8.15 -3.49 7.89
CA VAL A 56 6.91 -3.11 7.21
C VAL A 56 5.80 -2.90 8.24
N TRP A 57 5.25 -1.68 8.26
CA TRP A 57 4.21 -1.26 9.19
C TRP A 57 3.03 -0.69 8.42
N GLY A 58 1.83 -1.17 8.71
CA GLY A 58 0.62 -0.72 8.02
C GLY A 58 0.66 -0.85 6.49
N GLY A 59 1.48 -1.76 5.95
CA GLY A 59 1.70 -1.93 4.51
C GLY A 59 2.69 -0.93 3.88
N MET A 60 3.40 -0.14 4.68
CA MET A 60 4.45 0.78 4.22
C MET A 60 5.83 0.34 4.71
N THR A 61 6.82 0.43 3.82
CA THR A 61 8.23 0.23 4.19
C THR A 61 8.79 1.43 4.93
N GLU A 62 9.91 1.26 5.61
CA GLU A 62 10.69 2.36 6.20
C GLU A 62 10.88 3.52 5.21
N ARG A 63 11.34 3.23 4.00
CA ARG A 63 11.62 4.25 2.97
C ARG A 63 10.38 5.06 2.63
N GLU A 64 9.23 4.39 2.54
CA GLU A 64 7.94 5.02 2.25
C GLU A 64 7.46 5.87 3.42
N ARG A 65 7.57 5.38 4.66
CA ARG A 65 7.25 6.16 5.87
C ARG A 65 8.13 7.39 5.97
N ARG A 66 9.44 7.27 5.78
CA ARG A 66 10.37 8.40 5.81
C ARG A 66 10.05 9.42 4.71
N ALA A 67 9.68 8.97 3.51
CA ALA A 67 9.24 9.86 2.45
C ALA A 67 7.94 10.59 2.79
N LEU A 68 6.98 9.91 3.44
CA LEU A 68 5.73 10.51 3.89
C LEU A 68 5.97 11.59 4.95
N LEU A 69 6.81 11.30 5.96
CA LEU A 69 7.18 12.24 7.02
C LEU A 69 7.88 13.49 6.48
N ARG A 70 8.68 13.37 5.42
CA ARG A 70 9.30 14.55 4.75
C ARG A 70 8.29 15.39 3.96
N ARG A 71 7.26 14.75 3.38
CA ARG A 71 6.23 15.44 2.59
C ARG A 71 5.18 16.15 3.45
N ARG A 72 5.03 15.73 4.71
CA ARG A 72 4.06 16.28 5.66
C ARG A 72 4.72 16.62 6.99
N PRO A 73 5.60 17.64 7.03
CA PRO A 73 6.25 18.09 8.26
C PRO A 73 5.27 18.77 9.24
N ASP A 74 4.12 19.20 8.75
CA ASP A 74 3.05 19.91 9.47
C ASP A 74 2.17 18.98 10.33
N VAL A 75 2.19 17.67 10.08
CA VAL A 75 1.35 16.71 10.79
C VAL A 75 1.98 16.37 12.14
N THR A 76 1.32 16.79 13.22
CA THR A 76 1.75 16.56 14.61
C THR A 76 1.20 15.27 15.23
N SER A 77 0.06 14.76 14.74
CA SER A 77 -0.53 13.50 15.16
C SER A 77 -1.05 12.71 13.95
N TRP A 78 -0.35 11.62 13.63
CA TRP A 78 -0.75 10.71 12.56
C TRP A 78 -1.99 9.91 12.94
N ARG A 79 -2.15 9.57 14.22
CA ARG A 79 -3.41 9.01 14.75
C ARG A 79 -4.62 9.88 14.37
N ALA A 80 -4.62 11.15 14.76
CA ALA A 80 -5.77 12.03 14.54
C ALA A 80 -6.09 12.20 13.05
N LEU A 81 -5.05 12.34 12.22
CA LEU A 81 -5.21 12.46 10.78
C LEU A 81 -5.80 11.19 10.16
N LEU A 82 -5.26 10.02 10.50
CA LEU A 82 -5.70 8.75 9.93
C LEU A 82 -7.07 8.31 10.47
N GLU A 83 -7.40 8.62 11.72
CA GLU A 83 -8.73 8.43 12.28
C GLU A 83 -9.78 9.24 11.53
N THR A 84 -9.52 10.53 11.32
CA THR A 84 -10.42 11.41 10.55
C THR A 84 -10.63 10.88 9.14
N ALA A 85 -9.55 10.44 8.47
CA ALA A 85 -9.63 9.88 7.13
C ALA A 85 -10.43 8.56 7.07
N ARG A 86 -10.28 7.68 8.07
CA ARG A 86 -11.04 6.44 8.18
C ARG A 86 -12.53 6.73 8.37
N ASP A 87 -12.87 7.58 9.33
CA ASP A 87 -14.26 7.88 9.65
C ASP A 87 -14.97 8.57 8.47
N ALA A 88 -14.26 9.41 7.69
CA ALA A 88 -14.76 9.96 6.43
C ALA A 88 -15.04 8.86 5.39
N TYR A 89 -14.11 7.92 5.19
CA TYR A 89 -14.30 6.79 4.27
C TYR A 89 -15.47 5.89 4.68
N GLU A 90 -15.62 5.61 5.97
CA GLU A 90 -16.72 4.79 6.51
C GLU A 90 -18.07 5.47 6.27
N ARG A 91 -18.17 6.79 6.50
CA ARG A 91 -19.39 7.57 6.21
C ARG A 91 -19.72 7.59 4.72
N GLU A 92 -18.75 7.91 3.87
CA GLU A 92 -18.94 7.90 2.41
C GLU A 92 -19.32 6.50 1.88
N GLY A 93 -18.73 5.45 2.45
CA GLY A 93 -19.06 4.06 2.11
C GLY A 93 -20.47 3.67 2.52
N ALA A 94 -20.93 4.14 3.70
CA ALA A 94 -22.30 3.96 4.15
C ALA A 94 -23.31 4.68 3.24
N GLU A 95 -22.98 5.91 2.81
CA GLU A 95 -23.81 6.71 1.90
C GLU A 95 -23.85 6.12 0.47
N ARG A 96 -22.71 5.63 -0.03
CA ARG A 96 -22.60 5.01 -1.38
C ARG A 96 -23.37 3.70 -1.50
N GLY A 97 -23.67 3.04 -0.37
CA GLY A 97 -24.35 1.76 -0.33
C GLY A 97 -23.51 0.59 -0.87
N PRO A 98 -24.05 -0.64 -0.86
CA PRO A 98 -23.32 -1.83 -1.30
C PRO A 98 -22.97 -1.72 -2.79
N ILE A 99 -21.67 -1.87 -3.14
CA ILE A 99 -21.26 -1.95 -4.55
C ILE A 99 -21.97 -3.16 -5.18
N PRO A 100 -22.78 -2.99 -6.25
CA PRO A 100 -23.46 -4.09 -6.88
C PRO A 100 -22.42 -5.07 -7.43
N ARG A 101 -22.39 -6.27 -6.83
CA ARG A 101 -21.58 -7.39 -7.31
C ARG A 101 -22.11 -7.80 -8.68
N LYS A 102 -21.40 -7.35 -9.72
CA LYS A 102 -21.58 -7.78 -11.11
C LYS A 102 -21.80 -9.29 -11.16
N ARG A 103 -23.04 -9.71 -11.43
CA ARG A 103 -23.43 -11.11 -11.62
C ARG A 103 -22.59 -11.62 -12.78
N SER A 104 -21.72 -12.59 -12.51
CA SER A 104 -20.86 -13.15 -13.56
C SER A 104 -21.74 -13.77 -14.63
N ALA A 105 -21.48 -13.46 -15.91
CA ALA A 105 -22.24 -13.95 -17.07
C ALA A 105 -22.15 -15.47 -17.32
N ARG A 106 -21.75 -16.26 -16.32
CA ARG A 106 -21.59 -17.72 -16.41
C ARG A 106 -22.90 -18.48 -16.19
N ASP A 107 -23.95 -17.82 -15.71
CA ASP A 107 -25.28 -18.42 -15.52
C ASP A 107 -26.13 -18.46 -16.82
N GLY A 108 -25.58 -18.03 -17.97
CA GLY A 108 -26.34 -17.85 -19.22
C GLY A 108 -26.06 -18.85 -20.36
N PHE A 109 -25.17 -19.83 -20.17
CA PHE A 109 -24.72 -20.71 -21.27
C PHE A 109 -25.43 -22.08 -21.30
N ALA A 110 -26.71 -22.15 -20.94
CA ALA A 110 -27.50 -23.40 -20.97
C ALA A 110 -28.71 -23.36 -21.93
N ALA A 111 -28.86 -22.33 -22.77
CA ALA A 111 -30.07 -22.16 -23.60
C ALA A 111 -29.82 -21.90 -25.10
N SER A 112 -28.68 -22.30 -25.66
CA SER A 112 -28.43 -22.22 -27.11
C SER A 112 -27.68 -23.44 -27.65
N LEU A 113 -28.25 -24.63 -27.46
CA LEU A 113 -27.96 -25.78 -28.32
C LEU A 113 -29.14 -25.96 -29.26
N HIS A 114 -29.14 -25.24 -30.39
CA HIS A 114 -29.79 -25.62 -31.66
C HIS A 114 -29.70 -24.46 -32.67
N ARG A 115 -28.59 -24.33 -33.41
CA ARG A 115 -28.65 -23.96 -34.83
C ARG A 115 -27.34 -24.18 -35.59
N SER A 116 -27.40 -25.19 -36.45
CA SER A 116 -26.79 -25.32 -37.78
C SER A 116 -25.29 -25.10 -38.02
N GLN A 117 -24.68 -26.21 -38.45
CA GLN A 117 -23.48 -26.31 -39.26
C GLN A 117 -23.75 -25.77 -40.68
N ALA A 118 -22.88 -24.87 -41.16
CA ALA A 118 -22.52 -24.60 -42.56
C ALA A 118 -21.40 -23.55 -42.46
N GLY A 119 -20.19 -23.72 -42.97
CA GLY A 119 -19.83 -24.04 -44.35
C GLY A 119 -18.69 -23.06 -44.70
N HIS A 120 -17.66 -23.58 -45.34
CA HIS A 120 -16.36 -22.95 -45.56
C HIS A 120 -16.42 -21.76 -46.54
N THR A 121 -15.54 -20.76 -46.39
CA THR A 121 -14.51 -20.37 -47.39
C THR A 121 -13.67 -19.20 -46.87
N ALA A 122 -12.34 -19.31 -47.07
CA ALA A 122 -11.35 -18.27 -46.81
C ALA A 122 -11.38 -17.18 -47.91
N PRO A 123 -10.91 -15.97 -47.59
CA PRO A 123 -9.98 -15.34 -48.52
C PRO A 123 -8.69 -14.83 -47.88
N THR A 124 -7.60 -15.14 -48.58
CA THR A 124 -6.24 -14.59 -48.52
C THR A 124 -6.22 -13.10 -48.86
N GLY A 125 -5.44 -12.29 -48.17
CA GLY A 125 -5.09 -10.97 -48.70
C GLY A 125 -4.47 -9.94 -47.75
N ALA A 126 -3.23 -9.58 -48.08
CA ALA A 126 -2.62 -8.25 -47.96
C ALA A 126 -2.01 -7.80 -46.61
N ALA A 127 -0.68 -7.88 -46.63
CA ALA A 127 0.31 -7.08 -45.92
C ALA A 127 -0.07 -5.63 -45.61
N GLY A 128 0.33 -5.18 -44.41
CA GLY A 128 0.32 -3.78 -44.00
C GLY A 128 1.19 -3.60 -42.74
N THR A 129 2.49 -3.42 -42.95
CA THR A 129 3.47 -3.08 -41.91
C THR A 129 3.24 -1.66 -41.40
N ALA A 130 3.02 -1.47 -40.09
CA ALA A 130 3.03 -0.16 -39.45
C ALA A 130 3.68 -0.21 -38.06
N ARG A 131 4.97 0.14 -38.06
CA ARG A 131 5.76 0.90 -37.07
C ARG A 131 5.45 0.68 -35.57
N ALA A 132 6.34 -0.07 -34.92
CA ALA A 132 6.65 0.05 -33.50
C ALA A 132 7.39 1.38 -33.24
N ALA A 133 6.76 2.31 -32.54
CA ALA A 133 7.43 3.45 -31.92
C ALA A 133 7.78 3.07 -30.48
N LEU A 134 9.04 2.66 -30.25
CA LEU A 134 9.62 2.62 -28.92
C LEU A 134 9.89 4.06 -28.47
N ALA A 135 9.26 4.49 -27.38
CA ALA A 135 9.65 5.66 -26.63
C ALA A 135 10.70 5.26 -25.58
N PRO A 136 11.92 5.83 -25.57
CA PRO A 136 12.81 5.69 -24.44
C PRO A 136 12.38 6.65 -23.32
N HIS A 137 12.13 6.09 -22.13
CA HIS A 137 11.98 6.85 -20.90
C HIS A 137 13.31 7.54 -20.56
N GLY A 138 13.30 8.87 -20.54
CA GLY A 138 14.39 9.69 -20.03
C GLY A 138 14.57 9.47 -18.54
N ALA A 139 15.70 8.87 -18.16
CA ALA A 139 16.21 8.86 -16.81
C ALA A 139 16.91 10.19 -16.55
N ALA A 140 16.37 11.00 -15.63
CA ALA A 140 17.05 12.17 -15.11
C ALA A 140 18.15 11.73 -14.10
N PRO A 141 19.34 12.33 -14.15
CA PRO A 141 20.38 12.11 -13.16
C PRO A 141 19.96 12.72 -11.82
N ILE A 142 20.07 11.93 -10.75
CA ILE A 142 20.01 12.42 -9.37
C ILE A 142 21.37 12.99 -9.01
N ASP A 143 21.45 14.32 -8.94
CA ASP A 143 22.57 15.05 -8.36
C ASP A 143 22.85 14.52 -6.94
N ARG A 144 24.02 13.89 -6.81
CA ARG A 144 24.71 13.70 -5.55
C ARG A 144 25.54 14.95 -5.34
N ASP A 145 25.16 15.82 -4.42
CA ASP A 145 26.13 16.58 -3.63
C ASP A 145 25.50 17.25 -2.40
N ALA A 146 26.36 17.45 -1.40
CA ALA A 146 26.22 18.17 -0.12
C ALA A 146 25.72 17.39 1.11
N GLY A 147 26.68 16.85 1.89
CA GLY A 147 26.58 16.74 3.37
C GLY A 147 26.85 18.11 4.04
N PRO A 148 27.36 18.20 5.30
CA PRO A 148 27.46 17.23 6.39
C PRO A 148 26.89 17.79 7.74
N ALA A 149 27.28 17.18 8.86
CA ALA A 149 27.39 17.73 10.22
C ALA A 149 26.20 17.60 11.21
N GLU A 150 26.34 16.60 12.09
CA GLU A 150 26.45 16.76 13.55
C GLU A 150 25.50 17.72 14.29
N HIS A 151 24.59 17.15 15.10
CA HIS A 151 24.29 17.70 16.43
C HIS A 151 23.74 16.59 17.34
N ARG A 152 24.65 15.83 17.98
CA ARG A 152 24.33 15.03 19.16
C ARG A 152 24.62 15.88 20.39
N ASP A 153 23.66 16.68 20.82
CA ASP A 153 23.73 17.30 22.14
C ASP A 153 23.03 16.44 23.19
N ARG A 154 23.85 15.59 23.80
CA ARG A 154 24.05 15.45 25.24
C ARG A 154 23.01 16.16 26.13
N VAL A 155 22.04 15.40 26.65
CA VAL A 155 21.47 15.68 27.98
C VAL A 155 21.97 14.60 28.93
N ARG A 156 23.08 14.90 29.59
CA ARG A 156 23.60 14.18 30.75
C ARG A 156 23.31 15.04 31.98
N GLY A 157 22.66 14.46 32.97
CA GLY A 157 22.99 14.67 34.39
C GLY A 157 22.01 15.51 35.20
N GLY A 158 21.57 14.94 36.31
CA GLY A 158 20.82 15.63 37.35
C GLY A 158 20.34 14.69 38.45
N ALA A 159 21.28 14.08 39.18
CA ALA A 159 21.01 13.39 40.42
C ALA A 159 20.49 14.38 41.47
N LEU A 160 19.41 14.04 42.20
CA LEU A 160 19.19 14.53 43.56
C LEU A 160 18.49 13.45 44.39
N THR A 161 19.24 13.02 45.40
CA THR A 161 18.83 12.42 46.68
C THR A 161 17.60 13.05 47.31
N HIS A 162 16.70 12.23 47.86
CA HIS A 162 16.29 12.26 49.28
C HIS A 162 15.54 10.98 49.66
#